data_AF-A0A820PK55-F1
#
_entry.id   AF-A0A820PK55-F1
#
_cell.length_a   1.000
_cell.length_b   1.000
_cell.length_c   1.000
_cell.angle_alpha   90.00
_cell.angle_beta   90.00
_cell.angle_gamma   90.00
#
_symmetry.space_group_name_H-M   'P 1'
#
loop_
_entity.id
_entity.type
_entity.pdbx_description
1 polymer ?
#
loop_
_entity_poly.entity_id
_entity_poly.type
_entity_poly.pdbx_seq_one_letter_code
_entity_poly.pdbx_strand_id
1 'polypeptide(L)'
;MSSKQQKKRVILVTGANKGLGFEVIKKLLEESSTSNNLILLGSRDLKRGQDALLELGSPSNVHVLQLDTSSAESIARATNEIKQKYGGHLDVL
;
A
#
# COMPACT_ATOMS: atom_id res chain seq x y z
N MET A 1 -15.35 3.59 -28.97
CA MET A 1 -15.10 2.91 -27.67
C MET A 1 -13.67 3.21 -27.25
N SER A 2 -13.46 4.24 -26.41
CA SER A 2 -12.11 4.58 -25.94
C SER A 2 -11.81 3.73 -24.71
N SER A 3 -10.98 2.72 -24.86
CA SER A 3 -10.37 2.02 -23.74
C SER A 3 -9.55 3.05 -22.96
N LYS A 4 -10.08 3.54 -21.82
CA LYS A 4 -9.24 4.24 -20.85
C LYS A 4 -8.17 3.25 -20.41
N GLN A 5 -6.94 3.42 -20.87
CA GLN A 5 -5.79 2.80 -20.21
C GLN A 5 -5.82 3.30 -18.77
N GLN A 6 -6.26 2.45 -17.84
CA GLN A 6 -6.24 2.81 -16.42
C GLN A 6 -4.77 2.88 -16.00
N LYS A 7 -4.30 4.10 -15.76
CA LYS A 7 -2.96 4.36 -15.22
C LYS A 7 -2.81 3.57 -13.92
N LYS A 8 -1.76 2.77 -13.81
CA LYS A 8 -1.39 2.07 -12.57
C LYS A 8 -1.12 3.11 -11.49
N ARG A 9 -1.95 3.11 -10.45
CA ARG A 9 -1.81 4.00 -9.29
C ARG A 9 -0.98 3.35 -8.19
N VAL A 10 -0.28 4.18 -7.42
CA VAL A 10 0.35 3.80 -6.16
C VAL A 10 -0.50 4.33 -5.01
N ILE A 11 -1.08 3.41 -4.23
CA ILE A 11 -1.99 3.69 -3.12
C ILE A 11 -1.25 3.35 -1.83
N LEU A 12 -1.08 4.29 -0.91
CA LEU A 12 -0.57 4.02 0.44
C LEU A 12 -1.74 4.02 1.42
N VAL A 13 -1.90 2.95 2.20
CA VAL A 13 -2.89 2.91 3.29
C VAL A 13 -2.13 2.86 4.61
N THR A 14 -2.28 3.88 5.45
CA THR A 14 -1.60 3.93 6.76
C THR A 14 -2.36 3.18 7.83
N GLY A 15 -1.64 2.61 8.82
CA GLY A 15 -2.26 1.80 9.88
C GLY A 15 -2.96 0.54 9.36
N ALA A 16 -2.58 0.09 8.17
CA ALA A 16 -3.29 -0.94 7.41
C ALA A 16 -3.02 -2.37 7.89
N ASN A 17 -2.24 -2.53 8.96
CA ASN A 17 -2.04 -3.83 9.60
C ASN A 17 -3.26 -4.30 10.42
N LYS A 18 -4.29 -3.47 10.61
CA LYS A 18 -5.53 -3.81 11.33
C LYS A 18 -6.65 -2.80 11.05
N GLY A 19 -7.86 -3.12 11.53
CA GLY A 19 -8.99 -2.19 11.56
C GLY A 19 -9.38 -1.68 10.18
N LEU A 20 -9.74 -0.40 10.09
CA LEU A 20 -10.25 0.19 8.84
C LEU A 20 -9.25 0.13 7.69
N GLY A 21 -7.97 0.39 7.92
CA GLY A 21 -6.97 0.36 6.85
C GLY A 21 -6.82 -1.04 6.24
N PHE A 22 -6.93 -2.07 7.06
CA PHE A 22 -6.90 -3.46 6.60
C PHE A 22 -8.13 -3.81 5.74
N GLU A 23 -9.33 -3.44 6.21
CA GLU A 23 -10.58 -3.68 5.48
C GLU A 23 -10.67 -2.85 4.19
N VAL A 24 -10.06 -1.66 4.15
CA VAL A 24 -9.90 -0.88 2.92
C VAL A 24 -9.06 -1.65 1.90
N ILE A 25 -7.94 -2.25 2.30
CA ILE A 25 -7.13 -3.06 1.38
C ILE A 25 -7.92 -4.27 0.88
N LYS A 26 -8.66 -4.98 1.74
CA LYS A 26 -9.54 -6.08 1.30
C LYS A 26 -10.51 -5.64 0.21
N LYS A 27 -11.25 -4.56 0.43
CA LYS A 27 -12.19 -4.04 -0.56
C LYS A 27 -11.52 -3.62 -1.86
N LEU A 28 -10.35 -2.97 -1.77
CA LEU A 28 -9.57 -2.60 -2.96
C LEU A 28 -9.12 -3.82 -3.77
N LEU A 29 -8.86 -4.96 -3.13
CA LEU A 29 -8.51 -6.21 -3.82
C LEU A 29 -9.71 -6.88 -4.52
N GLU A 30 -10.91 -6.69 -3.99
CA GLU A 30 -12.15 -7.20 -4.58
C GLU A 30 -12.59 -6.39 -5.83
N GLU A 31 -12.19 -5.13 -5.92
CA GLU A 31 -12.52 -4.26 -7.04
C GLU A 31 -11.69 -4.55 -8.29
N SER A 32 -12.33 -5.00 -9.38
CA SER A 32 -11.64 -5.29 -10.65
C SER A 32 -10.94 -4.07 -11.28
N SER A 33 -11.39 -2.84 -10.96
CA SER A 33 -10.73 -1.60 -11.41
C SER A 33 -9.41 -1.30 -10.66
N THR A 34 -9.12 -2.07 -9.62
CA THR A 34 -7.95 -1.85 -8.75
C THR A 34 -6.91 -2.97 -8.90
N SER A 35 -7.19 -4.03 -9.67
CA SER A 35 -6.29 -5.16 -9.88
C SER A 35 -4.92 -4.81 -10.49
N ASN A 36 -4.79 -3.67 -11.19
CA ASN A 36 -3.51 -3.20 -11.73
C ASN A 36 -2.80 -2.18 -10.82
N ASN A 37 -3.42 -1.71 -9.75
CA ASN A 37 -2.83 -0.73 -8.84
C ASN A 37 -1.84 -1.40 -7.88
N LEU A 38 -0.81 -0.66 -7.51
CA LEU A 38 0.13 -1.02 -6.45
C LEU A 38 -0.41 -0.49 -5.12
N ILE A 39 -0.51 -1.36 -4.12
CA ILE A 39 -0.97 -1.00 -2.78
C ILE A 39 0.20 -1.16 -1.80
N LEU A 40 0.45 -0.13 -1.02
CA LEU A 40 1.43 -0.12 0.06
C LEU A 40 0.68 -0.21 1.39
N LEU A 41 0.85 -1.33 2.08
CA LEU A 41 0.32 -1.59 3.42
C LEU A 41 1.25 -0.92 4.43
N GLY A 42 0.91 0.30 4.84
CA GLY A 42 1.66 1.08 5.82
C GLY A 42 1.43 0.58 7.24
N SER A 43 2.50 0.19 7.93
CA SER A 43 2.47 -0.24 9.33
C SER A 43 3.68 0.28 10.11
N ARG A 44 3.49 0.69 11.37
CA ARG A 44 4.61 1.08 12.26
C ARG A 44 5.54 -0.08 12.54
N ASP A 45 4.94 -1.26 12.70
CA ASP A 45 5.63 -2.51 12.97
C ASP A 45 5.64 -3.37 11.70
N LEU A 46 6.85 -3.68 11.21
CA LEU A 46 7.03 -4.41 9.96
C LEU A 46 6.45 -5.83 10.05
N LYS A 47 6.62 -6.51 11.19
CA LYS A 47 6.14 -7.88 11.39
C LYS A 47 4.61 -7.92 11.38
N ARG A 48 3.95 -7.02 12.09
CA ARG A 48 2.48 -6.89 12.05
C ARG A 48 1.95 -6.58 10.65
N GLY A 49 2.70 -5.80 9.87
CA GLY A 49 2.36 -5.55 8.47
C GLY A 49 2.47 -6.81 7.62
N GLN A 50 3.51 -7.61 7.83
CA GLN A 50 3.71 -8.90 7.14
C GLN A 50 2.62 -9.91 7.52
N ASP A 51 2.28 -10.01 8.81
CA ASP A 51 1.19 -10.87 9.28
C ASP A 51 -0.15 -10.49 8.61
N ALA A 52 -0.43 -9.20 8.51
CA ALA A 52 -1.61 -8.71 7.79
C ALA A 52 -1.57 -9.04 6.28
N LEU A 53 -0.41 -8.91 5.62
CA LEU A 53 -0.26 -9.31 4.23
C LEU A 53 -0.53 -10.81 4.03
N LEU A 54 -0.08 -11.65 4.96
CA LEU A 54 -0.38 -13.09 4.95
C LEU A 54 -1.88 -13.34 5.11
N GLU A 55 -2.55 -12.63 6.03
CA GLU A 55 -4.00 -12.72 6.23
C GLU A 55 -4.80 -12.31 4.98
N LEU A 56 -4.27 -11.37 4.18
CA LEU A 56 -4.84 -10.97 2.88
C LEU A 56 -4.61 -12.00 1.76
N GLY A 57 -3.90 -13.11 2.03
CA GLY A 57 -3.55 -14.12 1.03
C GLY A 57 -2.32 -13.79 0.20
N SER A 58 -1.46 -12.86 0.65
CA SER A 58 -0.23 -12.44 -0.03
C SER A 58 -0.41 -12.02 -1.50
N PRO A 59 -1.37 -11.13 -1.81
CA PRO A 59 -1.57 -10.65 -3.17
C PRO A 59 -0.31 -9.98 -3.72
N SER A 60 0.00 -10.25 -4.98
CA SER A 60 1.26 -9.82 -5.62
C SER A 60 1.38 -8.30 -5.79
N ASN A 61 0.28 -7.56 -5.71
CA ASN A 61 0.23 -6.11 -5.86
C ASN A 61 0.17 -5.36 -4.52
N VAL A 62 0.26 -6.05 -3.38
CA VAL A 62 0.32 -5.43 -2.04
C VAL A 62 1.70 -5.65 -1.44
N HIS A 63 2.34 -4.57 -1.01
CA HIS A 63 3.65 -4.61 -0.35
C HIS A 63 3.60 -3.90 0.99
N VAL A 64 4.24 -4.49 2.00
CA VAL A 64 4.34 -3.88 3.32
C VAL A 64 5.37 -2.75 3.27
N LEU A 65 5.00 -1.59 3.81
CA LEU A 65 5.89 -0.44 3.98
C LEU A 65 5.93 -0.10 5.47
N GLN A 66 7.13 -0.10 6.07
CA GLN A 66 7.27 0.35 7.45
C GLN A 66 7.13 1.88 7.50
N LEU A 67 6.11 2.36 8.19
CA LEU A 67 5.81 3.78 8.30
C LEU A 67 5.17 4.11 9.66
N ASP A 68 5.85 4.97 10.41
CA ASP A 68 5.27 5.75 11.50
C ASP A 68 5.11 7.20 11.06
N THR A 69 3.86 7.64 10.90
CA THR A 69 3.51 9.01 10.49
C THR A 69 3.85 10.06 11.54
N SER A 70 4.19 9.66 12.77
CA SER A 70 4.63 10.57 13.84
C SER A 70 6.15 10.75 13.88
N SER A 71 6.91 10.00 13.08
CA SER A 71 8.38 10.02 13.06
C SER A 71 8.90 10.55 11.72
N ALA A 72 9.55 11.72 11.74
CA ALA A 72 10.16 12.32 10.56
C ALA A 72 11.19 11.39 9.90
N GLU A 73 11.99 10.68 10.71
CA GLU A 73 12.95 9.69 10.20
C GLU A 73 12.25 8.51 9.53
N SER A 74 11.15 8.01 10.10
CA SER A 74 10.38 6.93 9.49
C SER A 74 9.76 7.36 8.17
N ILE A 75 9.23 8.59 8.10
CA ILE A 75 8.70 9.16 6.86
C ILE A 75 9.80 9.30 5.81
N ALA A 76 10.99 9.76 6.19
CA ALA A 76 12.12 9.90 5.27
C ALA A 76 12.57 8.53 4.71
N ARG A 77 12.67 7.50 5.56
CA ARG A 77 12.97 6.12 5.14
C ARG A 77 11.92 5.58 4.17
N ALA A 78 10.64 5.70 4.53
CA ALA A 78 9.52 5.25 3.68
C ALA A 78 9.49 5.98 2.32
N THR A 79 9.74 7.30 2.33
CA THR A 79 9.81 8.11 1.11
C THR A 79 10.95 7.65 0.20
N ASN A 80 12.12 7.37 0.77
CA ASN A 80 13.26 6.86 0.00
C ASN A 80 12.97 5.47 -0.58
N GLU A 81 12.31 4.60 0.18
CA GLU A 81 11.88 3.30 -0.32
C GLU A 81 10.88 3.43 -1.48
N ILE A 82 9.89 4.32 -1.37
CA ILE A 82 8.93 4.59 -2.45
C ILE A 82 9.62 5.12 -3.69
N LYS A 83 10.61 6.01 -3.54
CA LYS A 83 11.43 6.51 -4.66
C LYS A 83 12.20 5.40 -5.35
N GLN A 84 12.88 4.55 -4.58
CA GLN A 84 13.74 3.51 -5.15
C GLN A 84 12.97 2.35 -5.77
N LYS A 85 11.85 1.93 -5.17
CA LYS A 85 11.13 0.72 -5.57
C LYS A 85 9.87 0.98 -6.39
N TYR A 86 9.24 2.13 -6.22
CA TYR A 86 7.87 2.37 -6.70
C TYR A 86 7.74 3.65 -7.54
N GLY A 87 8.85 4.23 -7.99
CA GLY A 87 8.85 5.38 -8.90
C GLY A 87 8.57 6.73 -8.23
N GLY A 88 8.60 6.80 -6.90
CA GLY A 88 8.68 8.07 -6.16
C GLY A 88 7.41 8.92 -6.12
N HIS A 89 6.25 8.35 -6.45
CA HIS A 89 4.96 9.02 -6.38
C HIS A 89 3.94 8.21 -5.60
N LEU A 90 2.92 8.89 -5.09
CA LEU A 90 1.70 8.33 -4.54
C LEU A 90 0.53 9.02 -5.23
N ASP A 91 -0.46 8.26 -5.69
CA ASP A 91 -1.68 8.81 -6.27
C ASP A 91 -2.80 8.93 -5.22
N VAL A 92 -2.76 8.10 -4.17
CA VAL A 92 -3.75 8.03 -3.08
C VAL A 92 -3.04 7.73 -1.75
N LEU A 93 -3.46 8.40 -0.66
CA LEU A 93 -2.94 8.26 0.71
C LEU A 93 -4.09 8.25 1.74
#